data_AF-A0A7M7H4A1-F1
#
_entry.id   AF-A0A7M7H4A1-F1
#
_cell.length_a   1.000
_cell.length_b   1.000
_cell.length_c   1.000
_cell.angle_alpha   90.00
_cell.angle_beta   90.00
_cell.angle_gamma   90.00
#
_symmetry.space_group_name_H-M   'P 1'
#
loop_
_entity.id
_entity.type
_entity.pdbx_description
1 polymer ?
#
loop_
_entity_poly.entity_id
_entity_poly.type
_entity_poly.pdbx_seq_one_letter_code
_entity_poly.pdbx_strand_id
1 'polypeptide(L)'
;MRSLDEVWKADLVEMQPYAQENKGYKYLLTVIDVFSKNAWAVPLKQKTRNEVAAAMKSVLDQGRVPKNLHTDREYNNSKHRTIGIKPKDVSKENEAILLIRFSRQEGRKKSKFKVGDKARVSKMKQVFKKAFTPNWSTAIFTISQVVPTYPVQTYKLEDYQDQPIAGGFYEQELLKAKHLDIYLVEKVLKKRGNQLYVKWLGFDDSHNSWINKSDL
;
A
#
# COMPACT_ATOMS: atom_id res chain seq x y z
N MET A 1 -20.48 -10.93 -3.53
CA MET A 1 -20.23 -9.82 -2.59
C MET A 1 -20.32 -10.44 -1.21
N ARG A 2 -19.30 -10.35 -0.35
CA ARG A 2 -19.37 -10.94 1.00
C ARG A 2 -20.14 -9.98 1.90
N SER A 3 -21.02 -10.49 2.74
CA SER A 3 -21.84 -9.76 3.71
C SER A 3 -21.33 -9.94 5.14
N LEU A 4 -21.81 -9.11 6.07
CA LEU A 4 -21.49 -9.23 7.49
C LEU A 4 -21.78 -10.66 7.97
N ASP A 5 -20.85 -11.25 8.71
CA ASP A 5 -20.98 -12.60 9.29
C ASP A 5 -21.25 -13.72 8.26
N GLU A 6 -20.94 -13.49 6.98
CA GLU A 6 -21.06 -14.53 5.96
C GLU A 6 -19.94 -15.57 6.06
N VAL A 7 -18.70 -15.10 6.27
CA VAL A 7 -17.51 -15.95 6.34
C VAL A 7 -16.59 -15.43 7.43
N TRP A 8 -16.36 -16.27 8.43
CA TRP A 8 -15.25 -16.08 9.38
C TRP A 8 -14.09 -16.99 9.03
N LYS A 9 -12.87 -16.55 9.33
CA LYS A 9 -11.67 -17.38 9.29
C LYS A 9 -11.14 -17.56 10.69
N ALA A 10 -10.72 -18.76 11.04
CA ALA A 10 -10.08 -19.04 12.30
C ALA A 10 -8.76 -19.79 12.13
N ASP A 11 -7.77 -19.40 12.92
CA ASP A 11 -6.43 -19.99 12.94
C ASP A 11 -5.88 -20.00 14.37
N LEU A 12 -4.96 -20.92 14.65
CA LEU A 12 -4.31 -21.09 15.94
C LEU A 12 -2.83 -20.75 15.83
N VAL A 13 -2.45 -19.61 16.42
CA VAL A 13 -1.06 -19.15 16.44
C VAL A 13 -0.30 -19.86 17.55
N GLU A 14 0.92 -20.32 17.26
CA GLU A 14 1.82 -20.91 18.25
C GLU A 14 2.63 -19.83 18.98
N MET A 15 2.51 -19.83 20.31
CA MET A 15 3.17 -18.90 21.23
C MET A 15 4.02 -19.64 22.28
N GLN A 16 4.31 -20.93 22.04
CA GLN A 16 5.01 -21.81 22.98
C GLN A 16 6.36 -21.24 23.49
N PRO A 17 7.21 -20.60 22.64
CA PRO A 17 8.46 -20.01 23.10
C PRO A 17 8.28 -18.93 24.17
N TYR A 18 7.13 -18.25 24.15
CA TYR A 18 6.81 -17.13 25.03
C TYR A 18 5.96 -17.54 26.24
N ALA A 19 5.78 -18.84 26.48
CA ALA A 19 4.87 -19.32 27.52
C ALA A 19 5.25 -18.84 28.92
N GLN A 20 6.53 -18.66 29.22
CA GLN A 20 6.99 -18.15 30.52
C GLN A 20 6.55 -16.71 30.73
N GLU A 21 6.66 -15.87 29.70
CA GLU A 21 6.25 -14.46 29.72
C GLU A 21 4.72 -14.31 29.66
N ASN A 22 4.05 -15.24 28.97
CA ASN A 22 2.59 -15.25 28.77
C ASN A 22 1.84 -16.09 29.80
N LYS A 23 2.32 -16.18 31.05
CA LYS A 23 1.60 -16.86 32.16
C LYS A 23 1.14 -18.29 31.83
N GLY A 24 1.92 -19.00 31.02
CA GLY A 24 1.67 -20.37 30.58
C GLY A 24 0.73 -20.50 29.37
N TYR A 25 0.28 -19.41 28.74
CA TYR A 25 -0.44 -19.46 27.47
C TYR A 25 0.54 -19.78 26.33
N LYS A 26 0.22 -20.84 25.59
CA LYS A 26 1.07 -21.44 24.56
C LYS A 26 0.52 -21.25 23.15
N TYR A 27 -0.75 -20.88 23.04
CA TYR A 27 -1.43 -20.70 21.77
C TYR A 27 -2.38 -19.50 21.83
N LEU A 28 -2.74 -18.97 20.66
CA LEU A 28 -3.73 -17.91 20.52
C LEU A 28 -4.70 -18.30 19.40
N LEU A 29 -5.97 -18.55 19.76
CA LEU A 29 -7.03 -18.73 18.78
C LEU A 29 -7.39 -17.35 18.22
N THR A 30 -7.23 -17.19 16.92
CA THR A 30 -7.62 -15.99 16.20
C THR A 30 -8.86 -16.29 15.37
N VAL A 31 -9.85 -15.41 15.41
CA VAL A 31 -11.08 -15.51 14.60
C VAL A 31 -11.31 -14.14 13.97
N ILE A 32 -11.56 -14.08 12.67
CA ILE A 32 -11.80 -12.81 11.96
C ILE A 32 -13.01 -12.92 11.04
N ASP A 33 -13.93 -11.96 11.15
CA ASP A 33 -14.93 -11.74 10.11
C ASP A 33 -14.27 -11.12 8.88
N VAL A 34 -14.33 -11.82 7.75
CA VAL A 34 -13.66 -11.40 6.53
C VAL A 34 -14.25 -10.10 5.95
N PHE A 35 -15.54 -9.82 6.20
CA PHE A 35 -16.17 -8.59 5.72
C PHE A 35 -15.84 -7.39 6.61
N SER A 36 -16.23 -7.42 7.88
CA SER A 36 -16.05 -6.28 8.79
C SER A 36 -14.62 -6.05 9.28
N LYS A 37 -13.74 -7.06 9.15
CA LYS A 37 -12.39 -7.09 9.74
C LYS A 37 -12.38 -7.08 11.27
N ASN A 38 -13.53 -7.25 11.91
CA ASN A 38 -13.60 -7.47 13.35
C ASN A 38 -12.94 -8.82 13.68
N ALA A 39 -12.05 -8.82 14.66
CA ALA A 39 -11.28 -9.98 15.05
C ALA A 39 -11.35 -10.24 16.56
N TRP A 40 -11.25 -11.51 16.92
CA TRP A 40 -11.14 -12.00 18.28
C TRP A 40 -9.85 -12.77 18.45
N ALA A 41 -9.26 -12.65 19.63
CA ALA A 41 -8.05 -13.35 20.02
C ALA A 41 -8.27 -13.96 21.41
N VAL A 42 -8.24 -15.29 21.50
CA VAL A 42 -8.49 -16.03 22.75
C VAL A 42 -7.25 -16.85 23.09
N PRO A 43 -6.54 -16.56 24.20
CA PRO A 43 -5.32 -17.26 24.56
C PRO A 43 -5.65 -18.64 25.14
N LEU A 44 -4.85 -19.65 24.78
CA LEU A 44 -5.01 -21.04 25.19
C LEU A 44 -3.71 -21.60 25.75
N LYS A 45 -3.82 -22.42 26.80
CA LYS A 45 -2.68 -23.11 27.41
C LYS A 45 -2.36 -24.41 26.68
N GLN A 46 -3.35 -25.08 26.10
CA GLN A 46 -3.14 -26.30 25.30
C GLN A 46 -3.94 -26.30 23.99
N LYS A 47 -3.42 -27.01 22.98
CA LYS A 47 -4.07 -27.24 21.67
C LYS A 47 -5.01 -28.45 21.72
N THR A 48 -5.79 -28.59 22.80
CA THR A 48 -6.75 -29.69 22.90
C THR A 48 -8.06 -29.32 22.22
N ARG A 49 -8.79 -30.31 21.69
CA ARG A 49 -10.09 -30.09 21.06
C ARG A 49 -11.07 -29.37 21.99
N ASN A 50 -11.09 -29.76 23.27
CA ASN A 50 -12.00 -29.22 24.26
C ASN A 50 -11.71 -27.74 24.54
N GLU A 51 -10.44 -27.37 24.69
CA GLU A 51 -10.04 -26.00 24.98
C GLU A 51 -10.30 -25.06 23.79
N VAL A 52 -9.99 -25.51 22.57
CA VAL A 52 -10.30 -24.76 21.34
C VAL A 52 -11.82 -24.61 21.15
N ALA A 53 -12.61 -25.65 21.41
CA ALA A 53 -14.06 -25.59 21.32
C ALA A 53 -14.66 -24.62 22.35
N ALA A 54 -14.17 -24.65 23.59
CA ALA A 54 -14.59 -23.72 24.64
C ALA A 54 -14.24 -22.27 24.28
N ALA A 55 -13.05 -22.04 23.71
CA ALA A 55 -12.64 -20.73 23.23
C ALA A 55 -13.51 -20.22 22.08
N MET A 56 -13.79 -21.07 21.09
CA MET A 56 -14.69 -20.71 19.99
C MET A 56 -16.11 -20.40 20.50
N LYS A 57 -16.60 -21.20 21.46
CA LYS A 57 -17.89 -20.94 22.12
C LYS A 57 -17.91 -19.55 22.76
N SER A 58 -16.86 -19.18 23.50
CA SER A 58 -16.75 -17.86 24.13
C SER A 58 -16.78 -16.69 23.14
N VAL A 59 -16.37 -16.91 21.88
CA VAL A 59 -16.47 -15.91 20.81
C VAL A 59 -17.92 -15.81 20.30
N LEU A 60 -18.59 -16.95 20.10
CA LEU A 60 -19.97 -16.99 19.63
C LEU A 60 -20.96 -16.42 20.66
N ASP A 61 -20.69 -16.63 21.95
CA ASP A 61 -21.49 -16.12 23.06
C ASP A 61 -21.48 -14.57 23.13
N GLN A 62 -20.61 -13.87 22.38
CA GLN A 62 -20.61 -12.41 22.25
C GLN A 62 -21.70 -11.88 21.30
N GLY A 63 -22.55 -12.76 20.75
CA GLY A 63 -23.75 -12.39 20.00
C GLY A 63 -23.57 -12.28 18.49
N ARG A 64 -22.44 -12.74 17.93
CA ARG A 64 -22.23 -12.84 16.48
C ARG A 64 -21.92 -14.28 16.09
N VAL A 65 -22.50 -14.73 14.99
CA VAL A 65 -22.38 -16.12 14.51
C VAL A 65 -22.20 -16.12 12.99
N PRO A 66 -21.14 -16.74 12.46
CA PRO A 66 -20.94 -16.80 11.02
C PRO A 66 -21.85 -17.82 10.33
N LYS A 67 -22.18 -17.57 9.07
CA LYS A 67 -22.77 -18.60 8.20
C LYS A 67 -21.76 -19.69 7.82
N ASN A 68 -20.51 -19.30 7.57
CA ASN A 68 -19.41 -20.21 7.23
C ASN A 68 -18.17 -19.92 8.08
N LEU A 69 -17.54 -20.97 8.60
CA LEU A 69 -16.28 -20.88 9.33
C LEU A 69 -15.19 -21.61 8.57
N HIS A 70 -14.22 -20.86 8.03
CA HIS A 70 -13.08 -21.44 7.34
C HIS A 70 -11.91 -21.64 8.31
N THR A 71 -11.38 -22.86 8.33
CA THR A 71 -10.18 -23.21 9.11
C THR A 71 -9.07 -23.73 8.20
N ASP A 72 -7.85 -23.76 8.70
CA ASP A 72 -6.67 -24.26 7.97
C ASP A 72 -6.84 -25.66 7.39
N ARG A 73 -7.61 -26.54 8.06
CA ARG A 73 -7.86 -27.89 7.55
C ARG A 73 -8.62 -27.87 6.23
N GLU A 74 -9.56 -26.95 6.06
CA GLU A 74 -10.32 -26.81 4.80
C GLU A 74 -9.46 -26.19 3.71
N TYR A 75 -8.62 -25.20 4.07
CA TYR A 75 -7.67 -24.59 3.15
C TYR A 75 -6.64 -25.60 2.64
N ASN A 76 -6.05 -26.39 3.54
CA ASN A 76 -5.05 -27.40 3.22
C ASN A 76 -5.58 -28.54 2.33
N ASN A 77 -6.90 -28.74 2.27
CA ASN A 77 -7.56 -29.72 1.41
C ASN A 77 -8.11 -29.13 0.10
N SER A 78 -8.06 -27.82 -0.06
CA SER A 78 -8.56 -27.11 -1.24
C SER A 78 -7.43 -26.79 -2.20
N LYS A 79 -7.72 -26.83 -3.51
CA LYS A 79 -6.73 -26.47 -4.53
C LYS A 79 -6.42 -24.98 -4.41
N HIS A 80 -5.19 -24.63 -4.06
CA HIS A 80 -4.80 -23.22 -3.93
C HIS A 80 -4.49 -22.64 -5.32
N ARG A 81 -5.06 -21.47 -5.63
CA ARG A 81 -5.08 -20.88 -6.97
C ARG A 81 -3.68 -20.65 -7.56
N THR A 82 -2.74 -20.19 -6.75
CA THR A 82 -1.37 -19.86 -7.21
C THR A 82 -0.52 -21.12 -7.41
N ILE A 83 -0.53 -22.01 -6.41
CA ILE A 83 0.29 -23.24 -6.45
C ILE A 83 -0.33 -24.31 -7.33
N GLY A 84 -1.64 -24.24 -7.62
CA GLY A 84 -2.36 -25.17 -8.47
C GLY A 84 -2.52 -26.59 -7.91
N ILE A 85 -2.11 -26.82 -6.65
CA ILE A 85 -2.28 -28.08 -5.89
C ILE A 85 -2.82 -27.75 -4.49
N LYS A 86 -3.11 -28.76 -3.68
CA LYS A 86 -3.51 -28.54 -2.29
C LYS A 86 -2.27 -28.28 -1.43
N PRO A 87 -2.30 -27.36 -0.45
CA PRO A 87 -1.15 -27.08 0.40
C PRO A 87 -0.59 -28.32 1.11
N LYS A 88 -1.45 -29.27 1.49
CA LYS A 88 -1.01 -30.53 2.12
C LYS A 88 -0.22 -31.46 1.20
N ASP A 89 -0.36 -31.29 -0.11
CA ASP A 89 0.29 -32.12 -1.14
C ASP A 89 1.62 -31.47 -1.61
N VAL A 90 2.07 -30.40 -0.95
CA VAL A 90 3.36 -29.74 -1.22
C VAL A 90 4.50 -30.59 -0.64
N SER A 91 5.53 -30.81 -1.44
CA SER A 91 6.68 -31.65 -1.09
C SER A 91 7.96 -31.11 -1.73
N LYS A 92 9.14 -31.61 -1.33
CA LYS A 92 10.41 -31.13 -1.90
C LYS A 92 10.52 -31.38 -3.40
N GLU A 93 9.88 -32.43 -3.89
CA GLU A 93 9.89 -32.81 -5.30
C GLU A 93 9.13 -31.82 -6.18
N ASN A 94 8.10 -31.16 -5.65
CA ASN A 94 7.31 -30.18 -6.39
C ASN A 94 7.69 -28.72 -6.11
N GLU A 95 8.53 -28.46 -5.10
CA GLU A 95 8.95 -27.13 -4.67
C GLU A 95 9.48 -26.26 -5.82
N ALA A 96 10.39 -26.80 -6.64
CA ALA A 96 10.97 -26.05 -7.76
C ALA A 96 9.90 -25.57 -8.76
N ILE A 97 8.92 -26.43 -9.07
CA ILE A 97 7.81 -26.09 -9.97
C ILE A 97 6.88 -25.06 -9.34
N LEU A 98 6.64 -25.17 -8.03
CA LEU A 98 5.82 -24.20 -7.29
C LEU A 98 6.49 -22.82 -7.22
N LEU A 99 7.81 -22.77 -6.99
CA LEU A 99 8.58 -21.53 -7.01
C LEU A 99 8.48 -20.84 -8.39
N ILE A 100 8.56 -21.60 -9.48
CA ILE A 100 8.36 -21.07 -10.84
C ILE A 100 6.94 -20.48 -11.02
N ARG A 101 5.91 -21.10 -10.42
CA ARG A 101 4.53 -20.59 -10.46
C ARG A 101 4.36 -19.29 -9.68
N PHE A 102 5.01 -19.16 -8.52
CA PHE A 102 5.06 -17.90 -7.77
C PHE A 102 5.81 -16.83 -8.54
N SER A 103 6.87 -17.21 -9.25
CA SER A 103 7.63 -16.32 -10.12
C SER A 103 7.03 -16.19 -11.52
N ARG A 104 5.72 -16.45 -11.72
CA ARG A 104 5.02 -16.03 -12.95
C ARG A 104 5.22 -14.52 -13.07
N GLN A 105 6.26 -14.16 -13.79
CA GLN A 105 6.62 -12.78 -14.05
C GLN A 105 5.46 -12.25 -14.89
N GLU A 106 4.72 -11.28 -14.37
CA GLU A 106 3.98 -10.42 -15.28
C GLU A 106 5.02 -9.93 -16.30
N GLY A 107 4.78 -10.16 -17.59
CA GLY A 107 5.68 -9.68 -18.63
C GLY A 107 5.98 -8.20 -18.37
N ARG A 108 7.22 -7.76 -18.65
CA ARG A 108 7.65 -6.38 -18.37
C ARG A 108 6.56 -5.40 -18.78
N LYS A 109 5.99 -4.68 -17.81
CA LYS A 109 4.96 -3.68 -18.08
C LYS A 109 5.57 -2.61 -18.98
N LYS A 110 4.87 -2.25 -20.06
CA LYS A 110 5.29 -1.15 -20.95
C LYS A 110 5.40 0.14 -20.15
N SER A 111 6.41 0.95 -20.46
CA SER A 111 6.60 2.26 -19.83
C SER A 111 5.45 3.19 -20.19
N LYS A 112 4.81 3.82 -19.21
CA LYS A 112 3.86 4.92 -19.48
C LYS A 112 4.55 6.23 -19.85
N PHE A 113 5.79 6.42 -19.42
CA PHE A 113 6.52 7.66 -19.62
C PHE A 113 7.76 7.46 -20.48
N LYS A 114 8.24 8.55 -21.08
CA LYS A 114 9.46 8.58 -21.88
C LYS A 114 10.40 9.66 -21.37
N VAL A 115 11.67 9.57 -21.74
CA VAL A 115 12.64 10.65 -21.50
C VAL A 115 12.10 11.96 -22.11
N GLY A 116 12.17 13.05 -21.36
CA GLY A 116 11.62 14.37 -21.70
C GLY A 116 10.15 14.60 -21.30
N ASP A 117 9.41 13.57 -20.88
CA ASP A 117 8.05 13.78 -20.35
C ASP A 117 8.11 14.60 -19.05
N LYS A 118 7.18 15.54 -18.91
CA LYS A 118 7.02 16.35 -17.68
C LYS A 118 5.98 15.73 -16.76
N ALA A 119 6.34 15.55 -15.48
CA ALA A 119 5.52 14.87 -14.48
C ALA A 119 5.56 15.57 -13.11
N ARG A 120 4.48 15.39 -12.35
CA ARG A 120 4.40 15.73 -10.92
C ARG A 120 4.67 14.46 -10.11
N VAL A 121 5.33 14.62 -8.97
CA VAL A 121 5.68 13.52 -8.05
C VAL A 121 4.65 13.44 -6.93
N SER A 122 4.29 12.23 -6.51
CA SER A 122 3.37 12.02 -5.39
C SER A 122 3.93 12.57 -4.07
N LYS A 123 3.09 13.20 -3.25
CA LYS A 123 3.47 13.67 -1.91
C LYS A 123 3.23 12.55 -0.89
N MET A 124 4.24 12.26 -0.07
CA MET A 124 4.05 11.42 1.11
C MET A 124 3.03 12.07 2.06
N LYS A 125 1.91 11.38 2.27
CA LYS A 125 0.92 11.79 3.28
C LYS A 125 1.33 11.26 4.63
N GLN A 126 1.26 12.12 5.64
CA GLN A 126 1.19 11.64 7.02
C GLN A 126 -0.24 11.18 7.32
N VAL A 127 -0.37 10.19 8.20
CA VAL A 127 -1.62 9.46 8.51
C VAL A 127 -2.80 10.39 8.86
N PHE A 128 -2.53 11.60 9.35
CA PHE A 128 -3.53 12.56 9.81
C PHE A 128 -3.73 13.79 8.90
N LYS A 129 -3.23 13.80 7.65
CA LYS A 129 -3.44 14.94 6.74
C LYS A 129 -4.88 14.98 6.19
N LYS A 130 -5.49 16.17 6.25
CA LYS A 130 -6.87 16.44 5.78
C LYS A 130 -7.04 16.12 4.29
N ALA A 131 -8.22 15.62 3.90
CA ALA A 131 -8.48 15.10 2.57
C ALA A 131 -8.34 16.12 1.41
N PHE A 132 -8.45 17.42 1.67
CA PHE A 132 -8.37 18.47 0.64
C PHE A 132 -6.93 18.82 0.21
N THR A 133 -5.89 18.31 0.88
CA THR A 133 -4.51 18.61 0.47
C THR A 133 -4.15 17.86 -0.83
N PRO A 134 -3.55 18.52 -1.85
CA PRO A 134 -3.16 17.87 -3.09
C PRO A 134 -2.19 16.70 -2.86
N ASN A 135 -2.41 15.61 -3.59
CA ASN A 135 -1.57 14.39 -3.50
C ASN A 135 -0.31 14.47 -4.36
N TRP A 136 -0.18 15.50 -5.18
CA TRP A 136 0.89 15.68 -6.17
C TRP A 136 1.72 16.93 -5.85
N SER A 137 2.98 16.92 -6.26
CA SER A 137 3.90 18.05 -6.15
C SER A 137 3.36 19.28 -6.88
N THR A 138 3.67 20.47 -6.35
CA THR A 138 3.41 21.73 -7.06
C THR A 138 4.48 21.96 -8.13
N ALA A 139 5.72 21.55 -7.87
CA ALA A 139 6.79 21.48 -8.85
C ALA A 139 6.51 20.44 -9.93
N ILE A 140 6.94 20.76 -11.15
CA ILE A 140 6.93 19.89 -12.33
C ILE A 140 8.37 19.48 -12.59
N PHE A 141 8.58 18.20 -12.85
CA PHE A 141 9.89 17.60 -13.07
C PHE A 141 9.96 16.99 -14.46
N THR A 142 11.16 16.90 -15.02
CA THR A 142 11.41 16.28 -16.33
C THR A 142 11.97 14.89 -16.12
N ILE A 143 11.50 13.91 -16.88
CA ILE A 143 12.06 12.55 -16.85
C ILE A 143 13.38 12.52 -17.61
N SER A 144 14.48 12.29 -16.89
CA SER A 144 15.83 12.20 -17.47
C SER A 144 16.15 10.82 -18.02
N GLN A 145 15.69 9.78 -17.34
CA GLN A 145 16.05 8.41 -17.65
C GLN A 145 14.92 7.45 -17.28
N VAL A 146 14.70 6.46 -18.17
CA VAL A 146 13.88 5.28 -17.88
C VAL A 146 14.83 4.13 -17.58
N VAL A 147 14.84 3.67 -16.33
CA VAL A 147 15.72 2.60 -15.84
C VAL A 147 14.96 1.26 -15.87
N PRO A 148 15.46 0.25 -16.58
CA PRO A 148 14.81 -1.05 -16.71
C PRO A 148 15.03 -1.93 -15.46
N THR A 149 14.53 -1.48 -14.31
CA THR A 149 14.51 -2.25 -13.05
C THR A 149 13.51 -3.41 -13.15
N TYR A 150 13.82 -4.56 -12.55
CA TYR A 150 12.91 -5.70 -12.49
C TYR A 150 12.14 -5.69 -11.16
N PRO A 151 10.80 -5.91 -11.13
CA PRO A 151 9.92 -6.24 -12.26
C PRO A 151 9.29 -5.02 -12.96
N VAL A 152 9.43 -3.82 -12.40
CA VAL A 152 8.84 -2.58 -12.91
C VAL A 152 9.90 -1.52 -13.18
N GLN A 153 9.74 -0.79 -14.28
CA GLN A 153 10.63 0.30 -14.66
C GLN A 153 10.58 1.42 -13.62
N THR A 154 11.75 2.00 -13.32
CA THR A 154 11.87 3.19 -12.47
C THR A 154 12.36 4.37 -13.30
N TYR A 155 12.12 5.58 -12.81
CA TYR A 155 12.41 6.81 -13.52
C TYR A 155 13.37 7.67 -12.71
N LYS A 156 14.32 8.30 -13.38
CA LYS A 156 15.13 9.39 -12.85
C LYS A 156 14.52 10.71 -13.31
N LEU A 157 14.55 11.70 -12.44
CA LEU A 157 13.94 13.00 -12.65
C LEU A 157 14.97 14.11 -12.50
N GLU A 158 14.73 15.22 -13.19
CA GLU A 158 15.44 16.49 -13.05
C GLU A 158 14.42 17.57 -12.69
N ASP A 159 14.87 18.59 -11.98
CA ASP A 159 14.09 19.79 -11.75
C ASP A 159 14.08 20.73 -12.98
N TYR A 160 13.64 21.97 -12.78
CA TYR A 160 13.58 22.96 -13.85
C TYR A 160 14.94 23.62 -14.17
N GLN A 161 15.97 23.36 -13.36
CA GLN A 161 17.37 23.77 -13.55
C GLN A 161 18.23 22.61 -14.09
N ASP A 162 17.58 21.56 -14.60
CA ASP A 162 18.22 20.34 -15.08
C ASP A 162 19.10 19.68 -13.99
N GLN A 163 18.77 19.90 -12.70
CA GLN A 163 19.46 19.26 -11.59
C GLN A 163 18.80 17.92 -11.26
N PRO A 164 19.58 16.83 -11.15
CA PRO A 164 19.04 15.51 -10.88
C PRO A 164 18.45 15.42 -9.47
N ILE A 165 17.29 14.79 -9.35
CA ILE A 165 16.64 14.52 -8.07
C ILE A 165 17.14 13.18 -7.53
N ALA A 166 17.47 13.17 -6.25
CA ALA A 166 17.89 11.95 -5.56
C ALA A 166 16.78 10.88 -5.55
N GLY A 167 17.18 9.63 -5.79
CA GLY A 167 16.27 8.47 -5.77
C GLY A 167 15.88 7.97 -7.17
N GLY A 168 14.99 6.98 -7.21
CA GLY A 168 14.35 6.48 -8.41
C GLY A 168 12.86 6.36 -8.13
N PHE A 169 12.03 6.82 -9.07
CA PHE A 169 10.59 6.93 -8.88
C PHE A 169 9.87 5.80 -9.60
N TYR A 170 8.85 5.25 -8.97
CA TYR A 170 7.95 4.30 -9.63
C TYR A 170 6.90 5.03 -10.47
N GLU A 171 6.35 4.33 -11.46
CA GLU A 171 5.31 4.88 -12.34
C GLU A 171 4.10 5.44 -11.56
N GLN A 172 3.70 4.77 -10.48
CA GLN A 172 2.56 5.16 -9.65
C GLN A 172 2.82 6.45 -8.86
N GLU A 173 4.08 6.82 -8.68
CA GLU A 173 4.51 8.02 -8.00
C GLU A 173 4.58 9.22 -8.94
N LEU A 174 4.26 9.04 -10.23
CA LEU A 174 4.32 10.06 -11.27
C LEU A 174 2.95 10.32 -11.88
N LEU A 175 2.63 11.60 -12.08
CA LEU A 175 1.47 12.06 -12.82
C LEU A 175 1.91 12.96 -13.98
N LYS A 176 1.53 12.61 -15.20
CA LYS A 176 1.83 13.43 -16.38
C LYS A 176 1.24 14.83 -16.25
N ALA A 177 2.07 15.86 -16.40
CA ALA A 177 1.64 17.24 -16.28
C ALA A 177 0.86 17.67 -17.53
N LYS A 178 -0.38 18.13 -17.37
CA LYS A 178 -1.22 18.65 -18.47
C LYS A 178 -0.95 20.11 -18.81
N HIS A 179 -0.65 20.90 -17.78
CA HIS A 179 -0.41 22.34 -17.89
C HIS A 179 1.00 22.62 -17.39
N LEU A 180 1.87 23.04 -18.30
CA LEU A 180 3.29 23.27 -18.03
C LEU A 180 3.56 24.69 -17.54
N ASP A 181 2.63 25.61 -17.80
CA ASP A 181 2.82 27.05 -17.63
C ASP A 181 2.05 27.61 -16.43
N ILE A 182 1.39 26.73 -15.66
CA ILE A 182 0.55 27.12 -14.52
C ILE A 182 1.32 26.88 -13.22
N TYR A 183 1.70 28.00 -12.58
CA TYR A 183 2.36 28.04 -11.28
C TYR A 183 1.40 28.63 -10.24
N LEU A 184 1.34 27.99 -9.07
CA LEU A 184 0.50 28.48 -7.98
C LEU A 184 1.21 29.60 -7.23
N VAL A 185 0.52 30.70 -6.95
CA VAL A 185 1.04 31.76 -6.08
C VAL A 185 0.90 31.32 -4.62
N GLU A 186 1.98 31.39 -3.85
CA GLU A 186 1.97 31.19 -2.39
C GLU A 186 1.43 32.43 -1.68
N LYS A 187 2.02 33.59 -2.00
CA LYS A 187 1.65 34.88 -1.43
C LYS A 187 2.05 36.03 -2.34
N VAL A 188 1.29 37.11 -2.29
CA VAL A 188 1.66 38.40 -2.88
C VAL A 188 2.55 39.14 -1.88
N LEU A 189 3.77 39.48 -2.29
CA LEU A 189 4.77 40.18 -1.48
C LEU A 189 4.65 41.70 -1.60
N LYS A 190 4.45 42.22 -2.82
CA LYS A 190 4.32 43.67 -3.10
C LYS A 190 3.30 43.93 -4.20
N LYS A 191 2.76 45.14 -4.23
CA LYS A 191 1.83 45.61 -5.28
C LYS A 191 2.35 46.92 -5.86
N ARG A 192 2.37 47.05 -7.18
CA ARG A 192 2.76 48.28 -7.89
C ARG A 192 1.85 48.47 -9.10
N GLY A 193 0.92 49.42 -9.04
CA GLY A 193 -0.02 49.68 -10.13
C GLY A 193 -0.81 48.42 -10.52
N ASN A 194 -0.63 47.96 -11.77
CA ASN A 194 -1.28 46.76 -12.30
C ASN A 194 -0.45 45.47 -12.16
N GLN A 195 0.68 45.52 -11.45
CA GLN A 195 1.58 44.38 -11.24
C GLN A 195 1.61 43.93 -9.77
N LEU A 196 1.82 42.63 -9.58
CA LEU A 196 1.94 41.95 -8.30
C LEU A 196 3.30 41.25 -8.24
N TYR A 197 4.08 41.50 -7.18
CA TYR A 197 5.30 40.74 -6.91
C TYR A 197 4.91 39.53 -6.08
N VAL A 198 5.08 38.33 -6.63
CA VAL A 198 4.56 37.08 -6.03
C VAL A 198 5.68 36.16 -5.60
N LYS A 199 5.44 35.46 -4.49
CA LYS A 199 6.18 34.24 -4.13
C LYS A 199 5.43 33.04 -4.69
N TRP A 200 6.11 32.23 -5.48
CA TRP A 200 5.53 31.03 -6.08
C TRP A 200 5.55 29.86 -5.09
N LEU A 201 4.46 29.10 -5.05
CA LEU A 201 4.25 27.99 -4.13
C LEU A 201 5.16 26.82 -4.46
N GLY A 202 6.12 26.57 -3.55
CA GLY A 202 7.10 25.49 -3.69
C GLY A 202 8.38 25.88 -4.45
N PHE A 203 8.60 27.18 -4.67
CA PHE A 203 9.88 27.70 -5.17
C PHE A 203 10.57 28.54 -4.07
N ASP A 204 11.88 28.66 -4.16
CA ASP A 204 12.64 29.54 -3.28
C ASP A 204 12.45 31.02 -3.65
N ASP A 205 13.03 31.92 -2.84
CA ASP A 205 12.87 33.35 -3.04
C ASP A 205 13.57 33.90 -4.29
N SER A 206 14.44 33.13 -4.94
CA SER A 206 15.09 33.56 -6.20
C SER A 206 14.11 33.60 -7.37
N HIS A 207 12.98 32.90 -7.25
CA HIS A 207 11.94 32.82 -8.28
C HIS A 207 10.88 33.91 -8.17
N ASN A 208 10.94 34.74 -7.11
CA ASN A 208 9.95 35.77 -6.87
C ASN A 208 9.97 36.78 -8.04
N SER A 209 8.82 36.93 -8.71
CA SER A 209 8.71 37.72 -9.93
C SER A 209 7.47 38.62 -9.94
N TRP A 210 7.49 39.64 -10.81
CA TRP A 210 6.34 40.49 -11.06
C TRP A 210 5.43 39.86 -12.12
N ILE A 211 4.14 39.79 -11.83
CA ILE A 211 3.09 39.34 -12.77
C ILE A 211 2.01 40.41 -12.91
N ASN A 212 1.23 40.39 -13.99
CA ASN A 212 0.09 41.30 -14.12
C ASN A 212 -1.08 40.79 -13.28
N LYS A 213 -1.93 41.72 -12.81
CA LYS A 213 -3.18 41.36 -12.09
C LYS A 213 -4.14 40.52 -12.92
N SER A 214 -4.05 40.59 -14.26
CA SER A 214 -4.84 39.78 -15.19
C SER A 214 -4.42 38.31 -15.25
N ASP A 215 -3.20 38.01 -14.82
CA ASP A 215 -2.58 36.69 -14.93
C ASP A 215 -2.78 35.86 -13.65
N LEU A 216 -3.49 36.41 -12.66
CA LEU A 216 -3.81 35.82 -11.36
C LEU A 216 -5.20 35.17 -11.39
#